data_AF-A0A515KJB6-F1
#
_entry.id   AF-A0A515KJB6-F1
#
_cell.length_a   1.000
_cell.length_b   1.000
_cell.length_c   1.000
_cell.angle_alpha   90.00
_cell.angle_beta   90.00
_cell.angle_gamma   90.00
#
_symmetry.space_group_name_H-M   'P 1'
#
loop_
_entity.id
_entity.type
_entity.pdbx_description
1 polymer ?
#
loop_
_entity_poly.entity_id
_entity_poly.type
_entity_poly.pdbx_seq_one_letter_code
_entity_poly.pdbx_strand_id
1 'polypeptide(L)'
;MSQAVSDRAPSNVDQLYATIRTAIRSAATVAVFYFAFQALEALGGQDTNLSIAVSLVFSAFAELKFAIALAGISATTIWAIAERKLRHRKVDYLQERIKRLETIIDSGRSSSGLTTTGQTHPGDLIK
;
A
#
# COMPACT_ATOMS: atom_id res chain seq x y z
N MET A 1 -15.89 -23.50 -21.86
CA MET A 1 -15.57 -23.17 -23.28
C MET A 1 -15.37 -21.67 -23.44
N SER A 2 -14.34 -21.08 -22.82
CA SER A 2 -14.04 -19.63 -22.95
C SER A 2 -12.54 -19.36 -22.81
N GLN A 3 -11.72 -20.06 -23.61
CA GLN A 3 -10.28 -19.82 -23.75
C GLN A 3 -9.82 -20.27 -25.13
N ALA A 4 -10.32 -19.65 -26.20
CA ALA A 4 -9.95 -20.04 -27.57
C ALA A 4 -9.81 -18.86 -28.55
N VAL A 5 -9.50 -17.65 -28.07
CA VAL A 5 -9.38 -16.45 -28.95
C VAL A 5 -8.14 -15.61 -28.63
N SER A 6 -7.02 -16.20 -28.24
CA SER A 6 -5.78 -15.42 -28.04
C SER A 6 -4.50 -16.15 -28.47
N ASP A 7 -4.52 -16.78 -29.65
CA ASP A 7 -3.31 -17.26 -30.34
C ASP A 7 -3.28 -16.69 -31.76
N ARG A 8 -3.24 -15.36 -31.88
CA ARG A 8 -2.81 -14.70 -33.12
C ARG A 8 -1.35 -14.30 -32.92
N ALA A 9 -0.47 -14.79 -33.79
CA ALA A 9 0.90 -14.31 -33.86
C ALA A 9 0.90 -12.77 -33.94
N PRO A 10 1.73 -12.07 -33.14
CA PRO A 10 1.74 -10.61 -33.15
C PRO A 10 1.98 -10.14 -34.57
N SER A 11 1.13 -9.24 -35.06
CA SER A 11 1.32 -8.68 -36.38
C SER A 11 2.63 -7.88 -36.37
N ASN A 12 3.34 -7.80 -37.51
CA ASN A 12 4.58 -7.01 -37.61
C ASN A 12 4.39 -5.56 -37.12
N VAL A 13 3.15 -5.05 -37.15
CA VAL A 13 2.75 -3.73 -36.65
C VAL A 13 2.81 -3.67 -35.12
N ASP A 14 2.32 -4.69 -34.41
CA ASP A 14 2.32 -4.74 -32.94
C ASP A 14 3.75 -4.76 -32.37
N GLN A 15 4.65 -5.49 -33.04
CA GLN A 15 6.05 -5.56 -32.65
C GLN A 15 6.77 -4.22 -32.88
N LEU A 16 6.50 -3.53 -33.99
CA LEU A 16 7.03 -2.20 -34.27
C LEU A 16 6.61 -1.18 -33.19
N TYR A 17 5.34 -1.20 -32.78
CA TYR A 17 4.83 -0.33 -31.72
C TYR A 17 5.52 -0.58 -30.37
N ALA A 18 5.75 -1.84 -30.02
CA ALA A 18 6.47 -2.19 -28.79
C ALA A 18 7.91 -1.67 -28.83
N THR A 19 8.62 -1.85 -29.95
CA THR A 19 10.00 -1.40 -30.14
C THR A 19 10.12 0.12 -30.11
N ILE A 20 9.23 0.85 -30.80
CA ILE A 20 9.23 2.32 -30.80
C ILE A 20 8.96 2.85 -29.39
N ARG A 21 8.00 2.27 -28.67
CA ARG A 21 7.69 2.69 -27.29
C ARG A 21 8.89 2.53 -26.36
N THR A 22 9.61 1.42 -26.47
CA THR A 22 10.84 1.21 -25.69
C THR A 22 11.96 2.16 -26.11
N ALA A 23 12.10 2.40 -27.41
CA ALA A 23 13.11 3.31 -27.94
C ALA A 23 12.88 4.76 -27.50
N ILE A 24 11.63 5.23 -27.46
CA ILE A 24 11.27 6.56 -26.96
C ILE A 24 11.62 6.69 -25.48
N ARG A 25 11.34 5.66 -24.67
CA ARG A 25 11.69 5.68 -23.25
C ARG A 25 13.20 5.72 -23.03
N SER A 26 13.96 4.90 -23.75
CA SER A 26 15.43 4.92 -23.64
C SER A 26 16.01 6.23 -24.16
N ALA A 27 15.49 6.76 -25.28
CA ALA A 27 15.92 8.04 -25.83
C ALA A 27 15.63 9.20 -24.89
N ALA A 28 14.46 9.21 -24.24
CA ALA A 28 14.12 10.19 -23.22
C ALA A 28 15.07 10.11 -22.02
N THR A 29 15.41 8.91 -21.55
CA THR A 29 16.39 8.74 -20.47
C THR A 29 17.76 9.28 -20.86
N VAL A 30 18.26 8.94 -22.06
CA VAL A 30 19.54 9.45 -22.56
C VAL A 30 19.52 10.98 -22.71
N ALA A 31 18.42 11.55 -23.21
CA ALA A 31 18.26 12.99 -23.33
C ALA A 31 18.32 13.69 -21.96
N VAL A 32 17.67 13.12 -20.94
CA VAL A 32 17.75 13.64 -19.57
C VAL A 32 19.19 13.64 -19.04
N PHE A 33 19.93 12.55 -19.25
CA PHE A 33 21.34 12.49 -18.85
C PHE A 33 22.22 13.46 -19.63
N TYR A 34 21.96 13.63 -20.92
CA TYR A 34 22.67 14.59 -21.77
C TYR A 34 22.45 16.04 -21.31
N PHE A 35 21.20 16.43 -21.05
CA PHE A 35 20.89 17.75 -20.51
C PHE A 35 21.42 17.95 -19.09
N ALA A 36 21.42 16.90 -18.26
CA ALA A 36 22.03 16.94 -16.94
C ALA A 36 23.56 17.15 -17.03
N PHE A 37 24.23 16.47 -17.97
CA PHE A 37 25.66 16.66 -18.21
C PHE A 37 25.97 18.07 -18.71
N GLN A 38 25.20 18.59 -19.66
CA GLN A 38 25.36 19.95 -20.16
C GLN A 38 25.08 21.01 -19.09
N ALA A 39 24.12 20.74 -18.19
CA ALA A 39 23.86 21.59 -17.03
C ALA A 39 25.03 21.56 -16.03
N LEU A 40 25.70 20.41 -15.84
CA LEU A 40 26.90 20.27 -15.01
C LEU A 40 28.13 20.94 -15.65
N GLU A 41 28.26 20.91 -16.97
CA GLU A 41 29.35 21.57 -17.69
C GLU A 41 29.21 23.10 -17.66
N ALA A 42 27.99 23.63 -17.81
CA ALA A 42 27.68 25.05 -17.61
C ALA A 42 27.92 25.53 -16.16
N LEU A 43 28.11 24.58 -15.25
CA LEU A 43 28.21 24.78 -13.83
C LEU A 43 29.64 24.93 -13.30
N GLY A 44 30.63 24.47 -14.06
CA GLY A 44 32.04 24.56 -13.69
C GLY A 44 32.56 26.00 -13.49
N GLY A 45 31.71 27.02 -13.72
CA GLY A 45 31.96 28.42 -13.38
C GLY A 45 31.05 29.02 -12.30
N GLN A 46 30.11 28.26 -11.70
CA GLN A 46 29.08 28.76 -10.77
C GLN A 46 28.79 27.81 -9.58
N ASP A 47 29.80 27.16 -9.02
CA ASP A 47 29.68 26.13 -7.96
C ASP A 47 28.73 26.50 -6.79
N THR A 48 28.64 27.79 -6.43
CA THR A 48 27.80 28.27 -5.32
C THR A 48 26.30 28.17 -5.62
N ASN A 49 25.87 28.45 -6.85
CA ASN A 49 24.44 28.46 -7.20
C ASN A 49 23.86 27.05 -7.33
N LEU A 50 24.66 26.08 -7.81
CA LEU A 50 24.20 24.70 -7.88
C LEU A 50 24.05 24.09 -6.48
N SER A 51 24.99 24.33 -5.57
CA SER A 51 24.90 23.80 -4.20
C SER A 51 23.55 24.18 -3.55
N ILE A 52 23.11 25.42 -3.78
CA ILE A 52 21.82 25.93 -3.27
C ILE A 52 20.64 25.26 -3.98
N ALA A 53 20.65 25.18 -5.32
CA ALA A 53 19.56 24.59 -6.08
C ALA A 53 19.42 23.08 -5.83
N VAL A 54 20.53 22.35 -5.77
CA VAL A 54 20.57 20.91 -5.45
C VAL A 54 20.14 20.67 -4.01
N SER A 55 20.63 21.46 -3.05
CA SER A 55 20.18 21.37 -1.66
C SER A 55 18.68 21.60 -1.53
N LEU A 56 18.12 22.60 -2.23
CA LEU A 56 16.69 22.92 -2.20
C LEU A 56 15.81 21.85 -2.87
N VAL A 57 16.28 21.25 -3.96
CA VAL A 57 15.59 20.13 -4.60
C VAL A 57 15.63 18.89 -3.71
N PHE A 58 16.79 18.56 -3.14
CA PHE A 58 16.92 17.43 -2.23
C PHE A 58 16.12 17.62 -0.93
N SER A 59 16.06 18.83 -0.38
CA SER A 59 15.25 19.13 0.79
C SER A 59 13.76 19.00 0.49
N ALA A 60 13.29 19.50 -0.66
CA ALA A 60 11.89 19.33 -1.09
C ALA A 60 11.52 17.86 -1.29
N PHE A 61 12.40 17.05 -1.89
CA PHE A 61 12.18 15.60 -2.02
C PHE A 61 12.23 14.88 -0.67
N ALA A 62 13.06 15.32 0.28
CA ALA A 62 13.11 14.75 1.62
C ALA A 62 11.83 15.06 2.41
N GLU A 63 11.34 16.31 2.35
CA GLU A 63 10.08 16.72 2.96
C GLU A 63 8.89 15.97 2.36
N LEU A 64 8.87 15.78 1.03
CA LEU A 64 7.82 15.01 0.36
C LEU A 64 7.80 13.54 0.83
N LYS A 65 8.98 12.90 0.91
CA LYS A 65 9.09 11.52 1.42
C LYS A 65 8.64 11.42 2.86
N PHE A 66 9.00 12.39 3.69
CA PHE A 66 8.59 12.45 5.10
C PHE A 66 7.08 12.64 5.23
N ALA A 67 6.49 13.54 4.45
CA ALA A 67 5.05 13.78 4.43
C ALA A 67 4.26 12.54 3.99
N ILE A 68 4.73 11.83 2.96
CA ILE A 68 4.12 10.56 2.51
C ILE A 68 4.22 9.49 3.59
N ALA A 69 5.38 9.36 4.24
CA ALA A 69 5.57 8.39 5.32
C ALA A 69 4.65 8.69 6.51
N LEU A 70 4.55 9.95 6.92
CA LEU A 70 3.67 10.38 8.01
C LEU A 70 2.18 10.19 7.67
N ALA A 71 1.79 10.49 6.43
CA ALA A 71 0.44 10.23 5.94
C ALA A 71 0.13 8.72 5.92
N GLY A 72 1.08 7.88 5.53
CA GLY A 72 0.94 6.42 5.56
C GLY A 72 0.78 5.86 6.98
N ILE A 73 1.59 6.34 7.94
CA ILE A 73 1.49 5.93 9.35
C ILE A 73 0.16 6.36 9.96
N SER A 74 -0.29 7.58 9.70
CA SER A 74 -1.57 8.06 10.21
C SER A 74 -2.76 7.31 9.60
N ALA A 75 -2.75 7.07 8.29
CA ALA A 75 -3.80 6.30 7.60
C ALA A 75 -3.89 4.85 8.11
N THR A 76 -2.75 4.17 8.26
CA THR A 76 -2.71 2.78 8.76
C THR A 76 -3.19 2.68 10.21
N THR A 77 -2.83 3.66 11.05
CA THR A 77 -3.28 3.72 12.44
C THR A 77 -4.79 3.91 12.54
N ILE A 78 -5.35 4.85 11.77
CA ILE A 78 -6.80 5.10 11.72
C ILE A 78 -7.53 3.85 11.25
N TRP A 79 -7.04 3.19 10.19
CA TRP A 79 -7.61 1.96 9.67
C TRP A 79 -7.60 0.83 10.72
N ALA A 80 -6.47 0.61 11.41
CA ALA A 80 -6.36 -0.40 12.45
C ALA A 80 -7.35 -0.18 13.62
N ILE A 81 -7.54 1.08 14.03
CA ILE A 81 -8.54 1.44 15.05
C ILE A 81 -9.95 1.13 14.56
N ALA A 82 -10.28 1.52 13.33
CA ALA A 82 -11.59 1.27 12.74
C ALA A 82 -11.87 -0.23 12.60
N GLU A 83 -10.89 -1.00 12.12
CA GLU A 83 -10.98 -2.46 11.96
C GLU A 83 -11.21 -3.14 13.31
N ARG A 84 -10.46 -2.76 14.35
CA ARG A 84 -10.63 -3.31 15.70
C ARG A 84 -12.03 -3.04 16.25
N LYS A 85 -12.55 -1.83 16.05
CA LYS A 85 -13.92 -1.48 16.46
C LYS A 85 -14.98 -2.27 15.71
N LEU A 86 -14.82 -2.45 14.39
CA LEU A 86 -15.74 -3.23 13.56
C LEU A 86 -15.75 -4.70 13.96
N ARG A 87 -14.57 -5.25 14.25
CA ARG A 87 -14.42 -6.65 14.71
C ARG A 87 -15.19 -6.88 16.01
N HIS A 88 -15.01 -6.03 17.01
CA HIS A 88 -15.74 -6.16 18.28
C HIS A 88 -17.26 -6.05 18.07
N ARG A 89 -17.74 -5.07 17.30
CA ARG A 89 -19.16 -4.94 16.97
C ARG A 89 -19.74 -6.18 16.29
N LYS A 90 -18.97 -6.78 15.37
CA LYS A 90 -19.41 -7.98 14.65
C LYS A 90 -19.45 -9.19 15.58
N VAL A 91 -18.47 -9.33 16.46
CA VAL A 91 -18.42 -10.38 17.47
C VAL A 91 -19.61 -10.24 18.42
N ASP A 92 -19.86 -9.06 18.97
CA ASP A 92 -20.99 -8.80 19.87
C ASP A 92 -22.33 -9.21 19.22
N TYR A 93 -22.54 -8.81 17.97
CA TYR A 93 -23.75 -9.14 17.21
C TYR A 93 -23.91 -10.65 16.96
N LEU A 94 -22.83 -11.34 16.58
CA LEU A 94 -22.89 -12.77 16.28
C LEU A 94 -22.96 -13.62 17.54
N GLN A 95 -22.37 -13.16 18.64
CA GLN A 95 -22.29 -13.92 19.88
C GLN A 95 -23.66 -14.14 20.52
N GLU A 96 -24.56 -13.17 20.44
CA GLU A 96 -25.95 -13.34 20.90
C GLU A 96 -26.66 -14.45 20.09
N ARG A 97 -26.50 -14.43 18.76
CA ARG A 97 -27.10 -15.44 17.89
C ARG A 97 -26.52 -16.83 18.13
N ILE A 98 -25.19 -16.93 18.31
CA ILE A 98 -24.52 -18.20 18.60
C ILE A 98 -25.04 -18.78 19.91
N LYS A 99 -25.12 -17.98 20.99
CA LYS A 99 -25.67 -18.44 22.27
C LYS A 99 -27.11 -18.97 22.13
N ARG A 100 -27.97 -18.27 21.41
CA ARG A 100 -29.35 -18.73 21.15
C ARG A 100 -29.36 -20.08 20.42
N LEU A 101 -28.53 -20.25 19.39
CA LEU A 101 -28.44 -21.50 18.64
C LEU A 101 -27.85 -22.65 19.48
N GLU A 102 -26.84 -22.36 20.30
CA GLU A 102 -26.24 -23.32 21.23
C GLU A 102 -27.26 -23.80 22.26
N THR A 103 -28.05 -22.90 22.87
CA THR A 103 -29.10 -23.28 23.84
C THR A 103 -30.20 -24.14 23.23
N ILE A 104 -30.51 -23.97 21.93
CA ILE A 104 -31.48 -24.82 21.22
C ILE A 104 -30.93 -26.24 21.01
N ILE A 105 -29.63 -26.38 20.72
CA ILE A 105 -29.00 -27.66 20.41
C ILE A 105 -28.63 -28.43 21.69
N ASP A 106 -28.07 -27.73 22.68
CA ASP A 106 -27.59 -28.29 23.94
C ASP A 106 -27.74 -27.25 25.06
N SER A 107 -28.79 -27.39 25.86
CA SER A 107 -29.08 -26.50 26.98
C SER A 107 -28.06 -26.59 28.11
N GLY A 108 -27.21 -27.63 28.15
CA GLY A 108 -26.15 -27.81 29.15
C GLY A 108 -24.82 -27.20 28.75
N ARG A 109 -24.67 -26.72 27.51
CA ARG A 109 -23.40 -26.20 27.00
C ARG A 109 -23.16 -24.77 27.48
N SER A 110 -22.13 -24.58 28.30
CA SER A 110 -21.65 -23.24 28.66
C SER A 110 -20.72 -22.72 27.56
N SER A 111 -21.01 -21.53 27.03
CA SER A 111 -20.26 -20.92 25.92
C SER A 111 -18.85 -20.52 26.39
N SER A 112 -17.87 -21.42 26.31
CA SER A 112 -16.40 -21.24 26.35
C SER A 112 -15.76 -20.18 27.30
N GLY A 113 -16.47 -19.66 28.31
CA GLY A 113 -16.00 -18.60 29.22
C GLY A 113 -15.74 -17.21 28.61
N LEU A 114 -15.94 -17.03 27.29
CA LEU A 114 -15.61 -15.78 26.60
C LEU A 114 -16.59 -14.65 26.94
N THR A 115 -16.07 -13.42 27.07
CA THR A 115 -16.90 -12.21 27.21
C THR A 115 -17.75 -12.00 25.96
N THR A 116 -18.81 -11.20 26.04
CA THR A 116 -19.68 -10.86 24.89
C THR A 116 -18.92 -10.26 23.71
N THR A 117 -17.74 -9.68 23.98
CA THR A 117 -16.82 -9.06 23.03
C THR A 117 -15.80 -10.03 22.44
N GLY A 118 -15.91 -11.33 22.74
CA GLY A 118 -15.00 -12.39 22.31
C GLY A 118 -13.61 -12.32 22.94
N GLN A 119 -13.47 -11.67 24.09
CA GLN A 119 -12.21 -11.65 24.84
C GLN A 119 -12.21 -12.77 25.89
N THR A 120 -11.01 -13.27 26.22
CA THR A 120 -10.80 -14.23 27.30
C THR A 120 -11.29 -13.65 28.61
N HIS A 121 -11.87 -14.48 29.47
CA HIS A 121 -12.32 -14.04 30.79
C HIS A 121 -11.12 -13.46 31.56
N PRO A 122 -11.24 -12.28 32.22
CA PRO A 122 -10.12 -11.69 32.92
C PRO A 122 -9.59 -12.56 34.07
N GLY A 123 -10.38 -13.51 34.57
CA GLY A 123 -9.97 -14.53 35.54
C GLY A 123 -9.08 -15.65 34.99
N ASP A 124 -9.01 -15.84 33.67
CA ASP A 124 -8.14 -16.84 33.02
C ASP A 124 -6.76 -16.29 32.66
N LEU A 125 -6.54 -14.98 32.81
CA LEU A 125 -5.25 -14.33 32.53
C LEU A 125 -4.21 -14.55 33.64
N ILE A 126 -4.55 -15.26 34.72
CA ILE A 126 -3.67 -15.54 35.85
C ILE A 126 -3.71 -17.03 36.18
N LYS A 127 -2.78 -17.79 35.61
CA LYS A 127 -2.29 -19.08 36.10
C LYS A 127 -0.86 -19.31 35.63
#